data_AF-A0A2V9XS03-F1
#
_entry.id   AF-A0A2V9XS03-F1
#
_cell.length_a   1.000
_cell.length_b   1.000
_cell.length_c   1.000
_cell.angle_alpha   90.00
_cell.angle_beta   90.00
_cell.angle_gamma   90.00
#
_symmetry.space_group_name_H-M   'P 1'
#
loop_
_entity.id
_entity.type
_entity.pdbx_description
1 polymer ?
#
loop_
_entity_poly.entity_id
_entity_poly.type
_entity_poly.pdbx_seq_one_letter_code
_entity_poly.pdbx_strand_id
1 'polypeptide(L)'
;MKSTAKKLAALNLGVEAWLDTPTTSKIPAADLTVTTHLHRSTASMPVLGYAKLEDAWQLAIKEEKIIYQWNDDAREEEEVSEDSYRPLLKASRDVRLRALEQLPQLLDALKRQGEAVLKTIARAQKAAEAL
;
A
#
# COMPACT_ATOMS: atom_id res chain seq x y z
N MET A 1 -22.26 2.22 16.23
CA MET A 1 -20.78 2.34 16.20
C MET A 1 -20.36 3.07 14.92
N LYS A 2 -19.81 4.29 15.00
CA LYS A 2 -19.26 5.00 13.81
C LYS A 2 -17.98 4.28 13.37
N SER A 3 -17.88 3.87 12.09
CA SER A 3 -16.75 3.06 11.60
C SER A 3 -15.42 3.82 11.70
N THR A 4 -14.35 3.12 12.06
CA THR A 4 -13.00 3.68 12.22
C THR A 4 -12.51 4.43 10.98
N ALA A 5 -12.90 3.97 9.78
CA ALA A 5 -12.63 4.66 8.52
C ALA A 5 -13.20 6.10 8.47
N LYS A 6 -14.40 6.33 9.00
CA LYS A 6 -14.99 7.69 9.05
C LYS A 6 -14.23 8.61 10.00
N LYS A 7 -13.67 8.07 11.08
CA LYS A 7 -12.85 8.86 12.01
C LYS A 7 -11.53 9.28 11.36
N LEU A 8 -10.91 8.39 10.59
CA LEU A 8 -9.67 8.68 9.87
C LEU A 8 -9.87 9.72 8.77
N ALA A 9 -10.91 9.56 7.95
CA ALA A 9 -11.24 10.54 6.92
C ALA A 9 -11.47 11.95 7.52
N ALA A 10 -12.11 12.04 8.69
CA ALA A 10 -12.35 13.30 9.38
C ALA A 10 -11.07 13.98 9.90
N LEU A 11 -9.96 13.25 10.06
CA LEU A 11 -8.69 13.82 10.52
C LEU A 11 -7.96 14.61 9.44
N ASN A 12 -8.37 14.52 8.15
CA ASN A 12 -7.82 15.30 7.03
C ASN A 12 -6.28 15.44 7.09
N LEU A 13 -5.61 14.34 7.39
CA LEU A 13 -4.17 14.35 7.66
C LEU A 13 -3.34 14.84 6.47
N GLY A 14 -3.91 14.83 5.25
CA GLY A 14 -3.25 15.35 4.05
C GLY A 14 -1.99 14.56 3.67
N VAL A 15 -1.80 13.38 4.24
CA VAL A 15 -0.58 12.60 4.18
C VAL A 15 -0.92 11.19 3.73
N GLU A 16 -0.25 10.76 2.68
CA GLU A 16 -0.34 9.40 2.16
C GLU A 16 0.61 8.47 2.91
N ALA A 17 0.15 7.25 3.19
CA ALA A 17 0.97 6.21 3.78
C ALA A 17 0.53 4.83 3.28
N TRP A 18 1.50 4.01 2.92
CA TRP A 18 1.32 2.60 2.56
C TRP A 18 2.13 1.74 3.53
N LEU A 19 1.62 0.55 3.85
CA LEU A 19 2.40 -0.44 4.59
C LEU A 19 3.29 -1.23 3.64
N ASP A 20 4.46 -1.63 4.10
CA ASP A 20 5.36 -2.50 3.32
C ASP A 20 4.99 -3.98 3.43
N THR A 21 3.96 -4.31 4.23
CA THR A 21 3.52 -5.69 4.45
C THR A 21 2.15 -5.92 3.83
N PRO A 22 2.02 -6.93 2.94
CA PRO A 22 0.75 -7.30 2.39
C PRO A 22 -0.26 -7.69 3.45
N THR A 23 -1.54 -7.41 3.19
CA THR A 23 -2.67 -7.83 4.01
C THR A 23 -2.85 -9.35 4.04
N THR A 24 -2.11 -10.11 3.24
CA THR A 24 -2.18 -11.57 3.24
C THR A 24 -0.79 -12.17 3.22
N SER A 25 -0.58 -13.19 4.05
CA SER A 25 0.66 -13.98 4.11
C SER A 25 0.70 -15.12 3.09
N LYS A 26 -0.40 -15.35 2.35
CA LYS A 26 -0.44 -16.38 1.31
C LYS A 26 -0.16 -15.70 -0.02
N ILE A 27 0.93 -16.09 -0.67
CA ILE A 27 1.13 -15.83 -2.10
C ILE A 27 -0.14 -16.37 -2.79
N PRO A 28 -0.98 -15.52 -3.41
CA PRO A 28 -2.14 -16.04 -4.14
C PRO A 28 -1.69 -17.02 -5.21
N ALA A 29 -2.58 -17.92 -5.60
CA ALA A 29 -2.34 -18.82 -6.71
C ALA A 29 -1.82 -17.99 -7.89
N ALA A 30 -0.58 -18.26 -8.27
CA ALA A 30 0.12 -17.40 -9.19
C ALA A 30 -0.24 -17.82 -10.63
N ASP A 31 -0.49 -16.83 -11.49
CA ASP A 31 -0.84 -17.09 -12.88
C ASP A 31 0.41 -17.56 -13.62
N LEU A 32 0.45 -18.87 -13.94
CA LEU A 32 1.56 -19.47 -14.65
C LEU A 32 1.36 -19.31 -16.17
N THR A 33 2.30 -18.63 -16.79
CA THR A 33 2.46 -18.60 -18.25
C THR A 33 3.73 -19.35 -18.61
N VAL A 34 3.61 -20.32 -19.52
CA VAL A 34 4.74 -21.11 -20.00
C VAL A 34 4.90 -20.84 -21.48
N THR A 35 6.08 -20.34 -21.85
CA THR A 35 6.59 -20.35 -23.23
C THR A 35 7.77 -21.31 -23.29
N THR A 36 8.11 -21.79 -24.48
CA THR A 36 8.97 -22.97 -24.75
C THR A 36 10.24 -23.12 -23.90
N HIS A 37 10.80 -22.04 -23.34
CA HIS A 37 11.92 -22.07 -22.39
C HIS A 37 11.81 -21.04 -21.25
N LEU A 38 10.66 -20.39 -21.04
CA LEU A 38 10.47 -19.36 -20.02
C LEU A 38 9.16 -19.59 -19.28
N HIS A 39 9.29 -19.83 -17.98
CA HIS A 39 8.19 -19.90 -17.04
C HIS A 39 8.06 -18.55 -16.36
N ARG A 40 6.83 -18.03 -16.30
CA ARG A 40 6.51 -16.79 -15.61
C ARG A 40 5.30 -17.01 -14.71
N SER A 41 5.41 -16.58 -13.46
CA SER A 41 4.39 -16.70 -12.43
C SER A 41 4.17 -15.35 -11.78
N THR A 42 2.93 -14.88 -11.71
CA THR A 42 2.61 -13.57 -11.12
C THR A 42 1.73 -13.74 -9.89
N ALA A 43 2.15 -13.18 -8.76
CA ALA A 43 1.39 -13.14 -7.52
C ALA A 43 0.98 -11.70 -7.19
N SER A 44 -0.31 -11.47 -6.90
CA SER A 44 -0.82 -10.14 -6.51
C SER A 44 -1.07 -10.05 -5.00
N MET A 45 -0.36 -9.16 -4.33
CA MET A 45 -0.35 -8.99 -2.89
C MET A 45 -1.06 -7.68 -2.53
N PRO A 46 -2.26 -7.74 -1.91
CA PRO A 46 -2.99 -6.52 -1.58
C PRO A 46 -2.36 -5.85 -0.37
N VAL A 47 -1.98 -4.58 -0.52
CA VAL A 47 -1.30 -3.75 0.49
C VAL A 47 -2.25 -2.67 1.00
N LEU A 48 -2.30 -2.52 2.33
CA LEU A 48 -3.11 -1.51 2.98
C LEU A 48 -2.39 -0.15 3.00
N GLY A 49 -3.14 0.89 2.68
CA GLY A 49 -2.71 2.26 2.87
C GLY A 49 -3.84 3.23 3.22
N TYR A 50 -3.46 4.48 3.30
CA TYR A 50 -4.33 5.65 3.42
C TYR A 50 -3.91 6.63 2.33
N ALA A 51 -4.81 6.88 1.38
CA ALA A 51 -4.52 7.67 0.19
C ALA A 51 -5.71 8.55 -0.16
N LYS A 52 -5.45 9.57 -0.97
CA LYS A 52 -6.51 10.41 -1.54
C LYS A 52 -7.07 9.69 -2.76
N LEU A 53 -8.32 9.25 -2.68
CA LEU A 53 -9.06 8.69 -3.81
C LEU A 53 -10.20 9.62 -4.16
N GLU A 54 -10.23 10.03 -5.43
CA GLU A 54 -11.17 11.04 -5.93
C GLU A 54 -11.09 12.30 -5.03
N ASP A 55 -12.15 12.59 -4.28
CA ASP A 55 -12.27 13.80 -3.47
C ASP A 55 -11.99 13.59 -1.98
N ALA A 56 -11.68 12.36 -1.54
CA ALA A 56 -11.57 12.04 -0.12
C ALA A 56 -10.35 11.18 0.23
N TRP A 57 -9.74 11.54 1.36
CA TRP A 57 -8.76 10.69 2.02
C TRP A 57 -9.45 9.52 2.71
N GLN A 58 -9.01 8.31 2.41
CA GLN A 58 -9.63 7.10 2.93
C GLN A 58 -8.67 5.92 2.94
N LEU A 59 -9.07 4.85 3.66
CA LEU A 59 -8.37 3.58 3.62
C LEU A 59 -8.44 3.00 2.20
N ALA A 60 -7.29 2.57 1.70
CA ALA A 60 -7.08 2.14 0.33
C ALA A 60 -6.36 0.79 0.29
N ILE A 61 -6.55 0.06 -0.81
CA ILE A 61 -5.78 -1.14 -1.15
C ILE A 61 -5.09 -0.91 -2.48
N LYS A 62 -3.77 -1.10 -2.49
CA LYS A 62 -2.92 -1.22 -3.68
C LYS A 62 -2.64 -2.70 -3.94
N GLU A 63 -2.46 -3.10 -5.20
CA GLU A 63 -1.98 -4.44 -5.54
C GLU A 63 -0.48 -4.36 -5.85
N GLU A 64 0.33 -5.10 -5.11
CA GLU A 64 1.75 -5.28 -5.44
C GLU A 64 1.92 -6.61 -6.16
N LYS A 65 2.56 -6.60 -7.33
CA LYS A 65 2.73 -7.80 -8.14
C LYS A 65 4.17 -8.28 -8.00
N ILE A 66 4.33 -9.50 -7.52
CA ILE A 66 5.63 -10.18 -7.58
C ILE A 66 5.62 -11.08 -8.81
N ILE A 67 6.56 -10.84 -9.72
CA ILE A 67 6.74 -11.59 -10.96
C ILE A 67 7.96 -12.50 -10.76
N TYR A 68 7.70 -13.80 -10.73
CA TYR A 68 8.73 -14.82 -10.77
C TYR A 68 8.96 -15.23 -12.23
N GLN A 69 10.19 -15.15 -12.71
CA GLN A 69 10.58 -15.63 -14.03
C GLN A 69 11.68 -16.67 -13.87
N TRP A 70 11.57 -17.81 -14.53
CA TRP A 70 12.63 -18.82 -14.52
C TRP A 70 12.68 -19.57 -15.84
N ASN A 71 13.87 -20.03 -16.20
CA ASN A 71 14.12 -20.98 -17.27
C ASN A 71 14.88 -22.19 -16.70
N ASP A 72 15.35 -23.08 -17.57
CA ASP A 72 16.06 -24.29 -17.15
C ASP A 72 17.42 -23.99 -16.46
N ASP A 73 17.97 -22.79 -16.64
CA ASP A 73 19.32 -22.40 -16.21
C ASP A 73 19.37 -21.34 -15.10
N ALA A 74 18.30 -20.56 -14.90
CA ALA A 74 18.26 -19.40 -14.03
C ALA A 74 16.86 -19.10 -13.48
N ARG A 75 16.82 -18.52 -12.28
CA ARG A 75 15.60 -18.03 -11.61
C ARG A 75 15.78 -16.58 -11.20
N GLU A 76 14.88 -15.72 -11.66
CA GLU A 76 14.82 -14.29 -11.38
C GLU A 76 13.49 -13.93 -10.70
N GLU A 77 13.55 -12.95 -9.79
CA GLU A 77 12.40 -12.41 -9.07
C GLU A 77 12.38 -10.90 -9.24
N GLU A 78 11.26 -10.37 -9.74
CA GLU A 78 11.03 -8.94 -9.94
C GLU A 78 9.76 -8.53 -9.20
N GLU A 79 9.90 -7.53 -8.32
CA GLU A 79 8.77 -6.92 -7.63
C GLU A 79 8.31 -5.67 -8.38
N VAL A 80 7.05 -5.67 -8.84
CA VAL A 80 6.43 -4.58 -9.58
C VAL A 80 5.21 -4.09 -8.82
N SER A 81 5.25 -2.84 -8.39
CA SER A 81 4.12 -2.22 -7.70
C SER A 81 3.19 -1.56 -8.72
N GLU A 82 1.89 -1.84 -8.70
CA GLU A 82 0.93 -1.23 -9.63
C GLU A 82 0.37 0.07 -9.05
N ASP A 83 0.47 1.18 -9.77
CA ASP A 83 0.08 2.51 -9.26
C ASP A 83 -1.43 2.71 -9.10
N SER A 84 -2.26 1.73 -9.48
CA SER A 84 -3.69 1.79 -9.28
C SER A 84 -4.08 1.23 -7.90
N TYR A 85 -4.77 2.04 -7.11
CA TYR A 85 -5.34 1.62 -5.83
C TYR A 85 -6.83 1.95 -5.75
N ARG A 86 -7.56 1.18 -4.93
CA ARG A 86 -9.02 1.26 -4.79
C ARG A 86 -9.43 1.45 -3.33
N PRO A 87 -10.63 2.00 -3.05
CA PRO A 87 -11.11 2.11 -1.68
C PRO A 87 -11.17 0.76 -0.99
N LEU A 88 -10.75 0.66 0.27
CA LEU A 88 -10.79 -0.60 1.05
C LEU A 88 -12.20 -1.20 1.05
N LEU A 89 -13.24 -0.35 1.10
CA LEU A 89 -14.63 -0.80 1.09
C LEU A 89 -15.04 -1.54 -0.19
N LYS A 90 -14.33 -1.30 -1.30
CA LYS A 90 -14.52 -1.98 -2.59
C LYS A 90 -13.70 -3.26 -2.72
N ALA A 91 -12.79 -3.56 -1.78
CA ALA A 91 -12.05 -4.81 -1.75
C ALA A 91 -12.94 -5.99 -1.28
N SER A 92 -12.46 -7.22 -1.53
CA SER A 92 -13.13 -8.45 -1.09
C SER A 92 -13.26 -8.49 0.44
N ARG A 93 -14.23 -9.26 0.95
CA ARG A 93 -14.47 -9.38 2.40
C ARG A 93 -13.20 -9.79 3.16
N ASP A 94 -12.47 -10.77 2.63
CA ASP A 94 -11.28 -11.32 3.27
C ASP A 94 -10.16 -10.29 3.34
N VAL A 95 -9.92 -9.54 2.25
CA VAL A 95 -8.94 -8.44 2.24
C VAL A 95 -9.34 -7.38 3.26
N ARG A 96 -10.63 -7.02 3.34
CA ARG A 96 -11.11 -6.05 4.34
C ARG A 96 -10.87 -6.52 5.77
N LEU A 97 -11.12 -7.78 6.08
CA LEU A 97 -10.92 -8.31 7.44
C LEU A 97 -9.44 -8.30 7.83
N ARG A 98 -8.56 -8.78 6.95
CA ARG A 98 -7.11 -8.80 7.23
C ARG A 98 -6.51 -7.40 7.30
N ALA A 99 -6.94 -6.48 6.43
CA ALA A 99 -6.52 -5.09 6.51
C ALA A 99 -6.90 -4.43 7.84
N LEU A 100 -8.04 -4.79 8.45
CA LEU A 100 -8.40 -4.25 9.77
C LEU A 100 -7.44 -4.70 10.88
N GLU A 101 -6.80 -5.86 10.75
CA GLU A 101 -5.77 -6.35 11.69
C GLU A 101 -4.49 -5.50 11.61
N GLN A 102 -4.17 -4.97 10.42
CA GLN A 102 -3.01 -4.09 10.19
C GLN A 102 -3.27 -2.61 10.50
N LEU A 103 -4.50 -2.25 10.87
CA LEU A 103 -4.86 -0.85 11.12
C LEU A 103 -3.95 -0.16 12.16
N PRO A 104 -3.54 -0.79 13.28
CA PRO A 104 -2.60 -0.18 14.21
C PRO A 104 -1.27 0.20 13.56
N GLN A 105 -0.72 -0.66 12.71
CA GLN A 105 0.53 -0.41 11.99
C GLN A 105 0.38 0.77 11.03
N LEU A 106 -0.76 0.88 10.35
CA LEU A 106 -1.05 2.01 9.47
C LEU A 106 -1.16 3.33 10.24
N LEU A 107 -1.76 3.31 11.44
CA LEU A 107 -1.83 4.50 12.29
C LEU A 107 -0.43 4.97 12.72
N ASP A 108 0.45 4.03 13.04
CA ASP A 108 1.85 4.35 13.35
C ASP A 108 2.59 4.92 12.14
N ALA A 109 2.38 4.34 10.95
CA ALA A 109 2.95 4.85 9.70
C ALA A 109 2.46 6.28 9.39
N LEU A 110 1.16 6.55 9.53
CA LEU A 110 0.58 7.88 9.37
C LEU A 110 1.15 8.89 10.38
N LYS A 111 1.31 8.49 11.64
CA LYS A 111 1.94 9.34 12.66
C LYS A 111 3.37 9.70 12.26
N ARG A 112 4.18 8.72 11.87
CA ARG A 112 5.57 8.93 11.45
C ARG A 112 5.66 9.85 10.24
N GLN A 113 4.81 9.65 9.23
CA GLN A 113 4.77 10.51 8.05
C GLN A 113 4.32 11.94 8.41
N GLY A 114 3.31 12.10 9.25
CA GLY A 114 2.88 13.41 9.74
C GLY A 114 4.01 14.16 10.48
N GLU A 115 4.73 13.48 11.37
CA GLU A 115 5.89 14.04 12.06
C GLU A 115 7.03 14.43 11.09
N ALA A 116 7.25 13.63 10.04
CA ALA A 116 8.24 13.94 9.01
C ALA A 116 7.87 15.20 8.21
N VAL A 117 6.60 15.31 7.80
CA VAL A 117 6.08 16.48 7.09
C VAL A 117 6.23 17.75 7.93
N LEU A 118 5.85 17.70 9.22
CA LEU A 118 6.02 18.84 10.13
C LEU A 118 7.48 19.28 10.27
N LYS A 119 8.42 18.32 10.38
CA LYS A 119 9.85 18.63 10.41
C LYS A 119 10.33 19.31 9.12
N THR A 120 9.84 18.86 7.97
CA THR A 120 10.18 19.47 6.68
C THR A 120 9.66 20.89 6.58
N ILE A 121 8.40 21.14 6.97
CA ILE A 121 7.81 22.49 6.99
C ILE A 121 8.62 23.42 7.90
N ALA A 122 8.97 22.98 9.11
CA ALA A 122 9.75 23.78 10.05
C ALA A 122 11.15 24.13 9.51
N ARG A 123 11.80 23.22 8.78
CA ARG A 123 13.09 23.49 8.13
C ARG A 123 12.94 24.50 6.98
N ALA A 124 11.89 24.38 6.18
CA ALA A 124 11.62 25.30 5.08
C ALA A 124 11.33 26.73 5.59
N GLN A 125 10.55 26.87 6.67
CA GLN A 125 10.29 28.16 7.31
C GLN A 125 11.58 28.83 7.78
N LYS A 126 12.44 28.09 8.48
CA LYS A 126 13.75 28.61 8.93
C LYS A 126 14.64 29.04 7.78
N ALA A 127 14.64 28.28 6.68
CA ALA A 127 15.43 28.63 5.49
C ALA A 127 14.90 29.90 4.82
N ALA A 128 13.58 30.08 4.78
CA ALA A 128 12.95 31.28 4.22
C ALA A 128 13.18 32.54 5.08
N GLU A 129 13.19 32.41 6.41
CA GLU A 129 13.50 33.52 7.34
C GLU A 129 14.98 33.94 7.31
N ALA A 130 15.86 33.08 6.80
CA ALA A 130 17.30 33.35 6.67
C ALA A 130 17.69 33.97 5.31
N LEU A 131 16.72 34.18 4.42
CA LEU A 131 16.85 34.98 3.18
C LEU A 131 16.52 36.45 3.44
#